data_AF-A0A7S7NQF7-F1
#
_entry.id   AF-A0A7S7NQF7-F1
#
_cell.length_a   1.000
_cell.length_b   1.000
_cell.length_c   1.000
_cell.angle_alpha   90.00
_cell.angle_beta   90.00
_cell.angle_gamma   90.00
#
_symmetry.space_group_name_H-M   'P 1'
#
loop_
_entity.id
_entity.type
_entity.pdbx_description
1 polymer ?
#
loop_
_entity_poly.entity_id
_entity_poly.type
_entity_poly.pdbx_seq_one_letter_code
_entity_poly.pdbx_strand_id
1 'polypeptide(L)'
;MDPSDSDAARVVPARRTRIATAAILLLCSQARLTAQPDAGAHAVLDSIRERALENVRTLPNYTCTSVIERSARRSVSHRFENVDRIHLEIAYIGGSELFGWPAGERIGEQDLRRFVGGSITNGDFALLTRALFAGPSVTFKTAIRKDLGGRPVWNLDFSSPREGSEWVLTLEQREEPVAYSGSLQADPDSLRLISIGMSADYIPREFGYRRVTRHLEFQPVRIGSNEVMLPSRAEFLTLDRNGEETRNEASFTGCREYTAESVLRFEEAEPEPAKPAVNEAAGGLPEQFEASCELETPVDSDVAAIGDAVTLRLTRSITGKSGVVVPKGAVLHGRIKLLSVLGGHRCAEFGFRYFEWDGKRLEISGRENRMIVTTRRISGSQNSGPGNWSPTLPTVEATPESMIRASGRRLVLARGFALKLESKAKEH
;
A
#
# COMPACT_ATOMS: atom_id res chain seq x y z
N MET A 1 24.58 -106.38 -57.81
CA MET A 1 24.87 -105.28 -58.76
C MET A 1 23.72 -104.31 -58.65
N ASP A 2 23.98 -103.13 -58.11
CA ASP A 2 23.13 -101.94 -58.30
C ASP A 2 23.21 -101.49 -59.78
N PRO A 3 22.36 -100.57 -60.32
CA PRO A 3 21.31 -99.74 -59.69
C PRO A 3 20.01 -99.55 -60.53
N SER A 4 19.15 -98.61 -60.07
CA SER A 4 18.26 -97.70 -60.82
C SER A 4 16.72 -97.86 -60.70
N ASP A 5 16.14 -96.89 -59.97
CA ASP A 5 15.00 -96.01 -60.28
C ASP A 5 13.75 -96.53 -61.03
N SER A 6 12.57 -96.39 -60.40
CA SER A 6 11.56 -95.38 -60.81
C SER A 6 10.17 -95.59 -60.15
N ASP A 7 9.73 -94.51 -59.48
CA ASP A 7 8.41 -93.86 -59.60
C ASP A 7 7.11 -94.41 -58.95
N ALA A 8 6.30 -93.43 -58.53
CA ALA A 8 4.88 -93.42 -58.18
C ALA A 8 4.41 -93.91 -56.79
N ALA A 9 4.52 -93.04 -55.78
CA ALA A 9 3.68 -93.08 -54.57
C ALA A 9 2.65 -91.94 -54.59
N ARG A 10 1.37 -92.30 -54.48
CA ARG A 10 0.22 -91.38 -54.38
C ARG A 10 0.09 -90.72 -53.01
N VAL A 11 -0.37 -89.48 -53.09
CA VAL A 11 -0.58 -88.41 -52.10
C VAL A 11 -1.70 -88.71 -51.08
N VAL A 12 -1.56 -88.20 -49.83
CA VAL A 12 -2.49 -87.29 -49.07
C VAL A 12 -2.19 -87.38 -47.54
N PRO A 13 -2.25 -86.26 -46.77
CA PRO A 13 -1.12 -85.83 -45.95
C PRO A 13 -1.30 -85.87 -44.42
N ALA A 14 -0.17 -85.73 -43.73
CA ALA A 14 -0.05 -85.38 -42.32
C ALA A 14 -0.51 -83.93 -42.05
N ARG A 15 -1.37 -83.74 -41.03
CA ARG A 15 -1.57 -82.43 -40.39
C ARG A 15 -0.93 -82.41 -39.00
N ARG A 16 0.19 -81.69 -38.92
CA ARG A 16 0.66 -81.04 -37.68
C ARG A 16 0.09 -79.62 -37.65
N THR A 17 -0.59 -79.23 -36.59
CA THR A 17 -0.82 -77.81 -36.25
C THR A 17 -1.17 -77.76 -34.75
N ARG A 18 -0.18 -77.52 -33.88
CA ARG A 18 0.22 -76.22 -33.31
C ARG A 18 -0.97 -75.43 -32.72
N ILE A 19 -0.96 -75.44 -31.38
CA ILE A 19 -1.47 -74.45 -30.41
C ILE A 19 -1.98 -73.16 -31.07
N ALA A 20 -3.27 -72.87 -30.91
CA ALA A 20 -3.86 -71.57 -31.21
C ALA A 20 -4.60 -71.03 -29.98
N THR A 21 -3.88 -70.12 -29.36
CA THR A 21 -4.17 -69.04 -28.42
C THR A 21 -5.63 -68.56 -28.33
N ALA A 22 -6.00 -68.22 -27.09
CA ALA A 22 -7.27 -67.68 -26.62
C ALA A 22 -7.83 -66.51 -27.46
N ALA A 23 -9.15 -66.58 -27.69
CA ALA A 23 -9.97 -65.50 -28.19
C ALA A 23 -10.41 -64.58 -27.02
N ILE A 24 -9.75 -63.43 -26.88
CA ILE A 24 -10.29 -62.24 -26.22
C ILE A 24 -9.93 -61.05 -27.12
N LEU A 25 -10.82 -60.75 -28.06
CA LEU A 25 -10.77 -59.54 -28.88
C LEU A 25 -12.20 -59.06 -29.05
N LEU A 26 -12.59 -58.09 -28.23
CA LEU A 26 -13.44 -56.93 -28.56
C LEU A 26 -13.83 -56.25 -27.23
N LEU A 27 -13.17 -55.14 -26.90
CA LEU A 27 -13.69 -53.99 -26.11
C LEU A 27 -12.50 -53.09 -25.73
N CYS A 28 -11.86 -52.48 -26.73
CA CYS A 28 -11.06 -51.27 -26.53
C CYS A 28 -11.45 -50.28 -27.62
N SER A 29 -12.72 -49.86 -27.63
CA SER A 29 -13.08 -48.58 -28.24
C SER A 29 -12.37 -47.51 -27.41
N GLN A 30 -11.32 -46.94 -28.01
CA GLN A 30 -10.59 -45.80 -27.51
C GLN A 30 -11.57 -44.64 -27.29
N ALA A 31 -12.09 -44.51 -26.07
CA ALA A 31 -12.61 -43.24 -25.60
C ALA A 31 -11.40 -42.30 -25.50
N ARG A 32 -11.05 -41.65 -26.62
CA ARG A 32 -10.30 -40.40 -26.57
C ARG A 32 -11.21 -39.39 -25.91
N LEU A 33 -11.19 -39.35 -24.58
CA LEU A 33 -11.64 -38.20 -23.81
C LEU A 33 -10.62 -37.09 -24.10
N THR A 34 -10.74 -36.44 -25.26
CA THR A 34 -10.25 -35.08 -25.36
C THR A 34 -11.12 -34.30 -24.39
N ALA A 35 -10.52 -33.86 -23.27
CA ALA A 35 -11.12 -32.87 -22.40
C ALA A 35 -11.37 -31.62 -23.26
N GLN A 36 -12.56 -31.57 -23.85
CA GLN A 36 -13.05 -30.38 -24.51
C GLN A 36 -13.15 -29.33 -23.41
N PRO A 37 -12.57 -28.13 -23.59
CA PRO A 37 -12.72 -27.09 -22.58
C PRO A 37 -14.22 -26.88 -22.38
N ASP A 38 -14.68 -27.03 -21.13
CA ASP A 38 -16.08 -26.95 -20.79
C ASP A 38 -16.62 -25.60 -21.30
N ALA A 39 -17.57 -25.63 -22.24
CA ALA A 39 -18.15 -24.43 -22.82
C ALA A 39 -18.77 -23.52 -21.73
N GLY A 40 -19.21 -24.12 -20.62
CA GLY A 40 -19.68 -23.39 -19.45
C GLY A 40 -18.58 -22.61 -18.72
N ALA A 41 -17.34 -23.11 -18.69
CA ALA A 41 -16.24 -22.47 -18.00
C ALA A 41 -15.69 -21.23 -18.73
N HIS A 42 -15.77 -21.21 -20.07
CA HIS A 42 -15.47 -20.00 -20.86
C HIS A 42 -16.54 -18.93 -20.67
N ALA A 43 -17.82 -19.30 -20.71
CA ALA A 43 -18.92 -18.35 -20.46
C ALA A 43 -18.85 -17.72 -19.05
N VAL A 44 -18.41 -18.49 -18.04
CA VAL A 44 -18.19 -17.99 -16.68
C VAL A 44 -17.04 -16.98 -16.62
N LEU A 45 -15.93 -17.24 -17.30
CA LEU A 45 -14.81 -16.30 -17.39
C LEU A 45 -15.29 -14.95 -17.94
N ASP A 46 -15.99 -14.97 -19.07
CA ASP A 46 -16.49 -13.74 -19.70
C ASP A 46 -17.45 -12.98 -18.78
N SER A 47 -18.35 -13.71 -18.09
CA SER A 47 -19.28 -13.12 -17.12
C SER A 47 -18.58 -12.46 -15.92
N ILE A 48 -17.51 -13.07 -15.40
CA ILE A 48 -16.72 -12.49 -14.30
C ILE A 48 -15.99 -11.23 -14.79
N ARG A 49 -15.40 -11.26 -15.99
CA ARG A 49 -14.73 -10.09 -16.59
C ARG A 49 -15.69 -8.94 -16.80
N GLU A 50 -16.87 -9.21 -17.36
CA GLU A 50 -17.93 -8.21 -17.54
C GLU A 50 -18.36 -7.61 -16.20
N ARG A 51 -18.59 -8.45 -15.18
CA ARG A 51 -18.97 -7.97 -13.84
C ARG A 51 -17.89 -7.09 -13.21
N ALA A 52 -16.61 -7.46 -13.34
CA ALA A 52 -15.50 -6.68 -12.80
C ALA A 52 -15.33 -5.34 -13.53
N LEU A 53 -15.45 -5.33 -14.87
CA LEU A 53 -15.41 -4.10 -15.65
C LEU A 53 -16.58 -3.17 -15.34
N GLU A 54 -17.79 -3.73 -15.19
CA GLU A 54 -18.96 -2.95 -14.81
C GLU A 54 -18.80 -2.32 -13.43
N ASN A 55 -18.25 -3.07 -12.47
CA ASN A 55 -17.93 -2.54 -11.15
C ASN A 55 -17.00 -1.33 -11.25
N VAL A 56 -15.93 -1.40 -12.03
CA VAL A 56 -14.98 -0.29 -12.21
C VAL A 56 -15.62 0.91 -12.93
N ARG A 57 -16.44 0.65 -13.96
CA ARG A 57 -17.10 1.72 -14.75
C ARG A 57 -18.17 2.48 -13.96
N THR A 58 -18.82 1.81 -13.01
CA THR A 58 -19.90 2.37 -12.19
C THR A 58 -19.41 2.96 -10.87
N LEU A 59 -18.11 2.92 -10.59
CA LEU A 59 -17.54 3.60 -9.43
C LEU A 59 -17.88 5.09 -9.50
N PRO A 60 -18.57 5.65 -8.50
CA PRO A 60 -18.75 7.09 -8.42
C PRO A 60 -17.40 7.77 -8.15
N ASN A 61 -17.37 9.10 -8.04
CA ASN A 61 -16.25 9.72 -7.35
C ASN A 61 -16.41 9.43 -5.85
N TYR A 62 -15.42 8.81 -5.22
CA TYR A 62 -15.49 8.46 -3.81
C TYR A 62 -14.16 8.62 -3.11
N THR A 63 -14.21 8.73 -1.80
CA THR A 63 -13.04 8.80 -0.93
C THR A 63 -13.19 7.85 0.25
N CYS A 64 -12.08 7.31 0.72
CA CYS A 64 -12.00 6.47 1.91
C CYS A 64 -10.80 6.92 2.76
N THR A 65 -10.86 6.61 4.05
CA THR A 65 -9.68 6.64 4.90
C THR A 65 -8.81 5.42 4.58
N SER A 66 -7.52 5.66 4.33
CA SER A 66 -6.50 4.64 4.08
C SER A 66 -5.51 4.60 5.24
N VAL A 67 -5.35 3.43 5.84
CA VAL A 67 -4.33 3.17 6.86
C VAL A 67 -3.39 2.10 6.34
N ILE A 68 -2.11 2.44 6.21
CA ILE A 68 -1.05 1.53 5.75
C ILE A 68 -0.14 1.19 6.94
N GLU A 69 -0.14 -0.07 7.36
CA GLU A 69 0.78 -0.58 8.37
C GLU A 69 2.01 -1.18 7.70
N ARG A 70 3.20 -0.70 8.07
CA ARG A 70 4.44 -1.17 7.48
C ARG A 70 5.23 -1.98 8.49
N SER A 71 5.70 -3.13 8.08
CA SER A 71 6.54 -4.01 8.89
C SER A 71 7.68 -4.59 8.05
N ALA A 72 8.76 -4.95 8.72
CA ALA A 72 9.93 -5.52 8.08
C ALA A 72 10.54 -6.64 8.92
N ARG A 73 11.25 -7.55 8.26
CA ARG A 73 12.09 -8.56 8.91
C ARG A 73 13.38 -8.73 8.14
N ARG A 74 14.49 -8.88 8.87
CA ARG A 74 15.83 -9.04 8.29
C ARG A 74 16.02 -10.36 7.54
N SER A 75 15.21 -11.36 7.85
CA SER A 75 15.19 -12.64 7.14
C SER A 75 13.83 -13.31 7.32
N VAL A 76 13.52 -14.26 6.44
CA VAL A 76 12.26 -15.02 6.48
C VAL A 76 12.06 -15.87 7.73
N SER A 77 13.12 -16.11 8.52
CA SER A 77 13.06 -16.82 9.81
C SER A 77 12.73 -15.92 10.99
N HIS A 78 12.91 -14.60 10.85
CA HIS A 78 12.56 -13.63 11.88
C HIS A 78 11.07 -13.27 11.82
N ARG A 79 10.55 -12.75 12.94
CA ARG A 79 9.21 -12.15 13.00
C ARG A 79 9.24 -10.77 12.33
N PHE A 80 8.11 -10.39 11.73
CA PHE A 80 7.91 -9.02 11.30
C PHE A 80 7.91 -8.09 12.51
N GLU A 81 8.69 -7.02 12.42
CA GLU A 81 8.68 -5.91 13.36
C GLU A 81 7.97 -4.72 12.71
N ASN A 82 7.08 -4.06 13.45
CA ASN A 82 6.42 -2.85 12.95
C ASN A 82 7.45 -1.74 12.73
N VAL A 83 7.46 -1.18 11.52
CA VAL A 83 8.28 -0.05 11.12
C VAL A 83 7.54 1.24 11.48
N ASP A 84 6.34 1.42 10.92
CA ASP A 84 5.46 2.56 11.19
C ASP A 84 4.03 2.29 10.69
N ARG A 85 3.18 3.32 10.79
CA ARG A 85 1.83 3.39 10.24
C ARG A 85 1.68 4.70 9.49
N ILE A 86 0.95 4.69 8.39
CA ILE A 86 0.65 5.86 7.56
C ILE A 86 -0.87 6.02 7.50
N HIS A 87 -1.36 7.24 7.70
CA HIS A 87 -2.76 7.58 7.68
C HIS A 87 -3.02 8.66 6.62
N LEU A 88 -3.85 8.31 5.64
CA LEU A 88 -4.14 9.10 4.45
C LEU A 88 -5.64 9.10 4.17
N GLU A 89 -6.08 10.07 3.38
CA GLU A 89 -7.31 9.97 2.60
C GLU A 89 -6.94 9.59 1.18
N ILE A 90 -7.66 8.62 0.63
CA ILE A 90 -7.55 8.21 -0.76
C ILE A 90 -8.86 8.51 -1.47
N ALA A 91 -8.81 8.97 -2.70
CA ALA A 91 -9.98 9.19 -3.54
C ALA A 91 -9.79 8.55 -4.91
N TYR A 92 -10.88 8.06 -5.49
CA TYR A 92 -10.96 7.68 -6.88
C TYR A 92 -11.80 8.72 -7.61
N ILE A 93 -11.17 9.52 -8.46
CA ILE A 93 -11.82 10.64 -9.16
C ILE A 93 -11.44 10.61 -10.63
N GLY A 94 -12.44 10.56 -11.51
CA GLY A 94 -12.21 10.62 -12.96
C GLY A 94 -11.29 9.51 -13.50
N GLY A 95 -11.26 8.36 -12.85
CA GLY A 95 -10.39 7.25 -13.24
C GLY A 95 -8.98 7.28 -12.65
N SER A 96 -8.69 8.19 -11.72
CA SER A 96 -7.39 8.34 -11.06
C SER A 96 -7.49 8.12 -9.56
N GLU A 97 -6.46 7.49 -8.98
CA GLU A 97 -6.26 7.47 -7.54
C GLU A 97 -5.53 8.74 -7.11
N LEU A 98 -6.08 9.43 -6.11
CA LEU A 98 -5.52 10.64 -5.54
C LEU A 98 -5.41 10.48 -4.02
N PHE A 99 -4.35 11.02 -3.45
CA PHE A 99 -4.02 10.93 -2.03
C PHE A 99 -3.96 12.32 -1.41
N GLY A 100 -4.25 12.37 -0.12
CA GLY A 100 -4.17 13.57 0.71
C GLY A 100 -4.03 13.21 2.17
N TRP A 101 -3.70 14.19 3.01
CA TRP A 101 -3.74 13.98 4.46
C TRP A 101 -5.19 13.98 4.98
N PRO A 102 -5.47 13.29 6.10
CA PRO A 102 -6.80 13.28 6.70
C PRO A 102 -7.31 14.65 7.16
N ALA A 103 -8.59 14.72 7.50
CA ALA A 103 -9.26 15.90 8.08
C ALA A 103 -9.43 17.10 7.12
N GLY A 104 -9.97 16.84 5.92
CA GLY A 104 -10.49 17.88 5.03
C GLY A 104 -9.41 18.67 4.27
N GLU A 105 -8.22 18.11 4.13
CA GLU A 105 -7.20 18.68 3.27
C GLU A 105 -7.47 18.38 1.80
N ARG A 106 -6.81 19.16 0.93
CA ARG A 106 -6.81 18.93 -0.51
C ARG A 106 -6.26 17.53 -0.81
N ILE A 107 -7.08 16.71 -1.44
CA ILE A 107 -6.69 15.45 -2.07
C ILE A 107 -6.29 15.76 -3.51
N GLY A 108 -5.11 15.31 -3.94
CA GLY A 108 -4.65 15.62 -5.30
C GLY A 108 -3.28 15.12 -5.71
N GLU A 109 -2.53 14.48 -4.80
CA GLU A 109 -1.26 13.84 -5.14
C GLU A 109 -1.54 12.45 -5.72
N GLN A 110 -0.83 12.05 -6.79
CA GLN A 110 -1.02 10.76 -7.46
C GLN A 110 -0.03 9.68 -7.00
N ASP A 111 1.07 10.09 -6.38
CA ASP A 111 2.16 9.21 -6.03
C ASP A 111 2.39 9.17 -4.50
N LEU A 112 2.08 8.02 -3.89
CA LEU A 112 2.32 7.78 -2.46
C LEU A 112 3.77 8.02 -2.03
N ARG A 113 4.75 7.91 -2.93
CA ARG A 113 6.17 8.18 -2.65
C ARG A 113 6.43 9.64 -2.27
N ARG A 114 5.49 10.55 -2.55
CA ARG A 114 5.55 11.97 -2.14
C ARG A 114 5.20 12.18 -0.66
N PHE A 115 4.50 11.23 -0.05
CA PHE A 115 4.15 11.27 1.37
C PHE A 115 5.18 10.57 2.24
N VAL A 116 5.73 9.45 1.77
CA VAL A 116 6.64 8.59 2.54
C VAL A 116 7.76 8.02 1.68
N GLY A 117 8.92 7.81 2.29
CA GLY A 117 10.01 7.02 1.69
C GLY A 117 9.85 5.52 1.90
N GLY A 118 10.71 4.72 1.27
CA GLY A 118 10.73 3.26 1.38
C GLY A 118 9.82 2.56 0.36
N SER A 119 9.69 1.24 0.49
CA SER A 119 8.85 0.42 -0.39
C SER A 119 7.38 0.76 -0.15
N ILE A 120 6.67 1.20 -1.20
CA ILE A 120 5.23 1.49 -1.20
C ILE A 120 4.66 1.27 -2.60
N THR A 121 3.35 1.07 -2.70
CA THR A 121 2.67 0.68 -3.93
C THR A 121 1.45 1.56 -4.19
N ASN A 122 1.31 2.05 -5.42
CA ASN A 122 0.11 2.73 -5.91
C ASN A 122 -0.79 1.73 -6.65
N GLY A 123 -2.07 2.09 -6.80
CA GLY A 123 -3.01 1.38 -7.67
C GLY A 123 -3.81 0.26 -7.01
N ASP A 124 -3.59 -0.03 -5.73
CA ASP A 124 -4.26 -1.14 -5.05
C ASP A 124 -5.72 -0.83 -4.66
N PHE A 125 -6.21 0.39 -4.90
CA PHE A 125 -7.56 0.82 -4.54
C PHE A 125 -8.59 0.63 -5.66
N ALA A 126 -8.19 0.88 -6.92
CA ALA A 126 -9.04 0.73 -8.09
C ALA A 126 -8.24 0.46 -9.38
N LEU A 127 -7.03 1.02 -9.51
CA LEU A 127 -6.28 0.98 -10.77
C LEU A 127 -5.82 -0.44 -11.15
N LEU A 128 -5.43 -1.27 -10.18
CA LEU A 128 -5.00 -2.65 -10.44
C LEU A 128 -6.13 -3.49 -11.04
N THR A 129 -7.33 -3.39 -10.46
CA THR A 129 -8.52 -4.07 -10.99
C THR A 129 -8.81 -3.59 -12.41
N ARG A 130 -8.75 -2.28 -12.67
CA ARG A 130 -8.92 -1.75 -14.02
C ARG A 130 -7.87 -2.30 -14.99
N ALA A 131 -6.60 -2.28 -14.61
CA ALA A 131 -5.50 -2.75 -15.44
C ALA A 131 -5.64 -4.25 -15.80
N LEU A 132 -6.05 -5.09 -14.85
CA LEU A 132 -6.23 -6.53 -15.11
C LEU A 132 -7.34 -6.84 -16.11
N PHE A 133 -8.45 -6.10 -16.07
CA PHE A 133 -9.62 -6.42 -16.90
C PHE A 133 -9.70 -5.60 -18.19
N ALA A 134 -9.10 -4.41 -18.23
CA ALA A 134 -9.07 -3.54 -19.41
C ALA A 134 -7.70 -3.55 -20.14
N GLY A 135 -6.65 -4.07 -19.51
CA GLY A 135 -5.31 -4.12 -20.08
C GLY A 135 -5.20 -5.10 -21.26
N PRO A 136 -4.62 -4.69 -22.40
CA PRO A 136 -4.59 -5.50 -23.61
C PRO A 136 -3.61 -6.68 -23.54
N SER A 137 -2.66 -6.65 -22.59
CA SER A 137 -1.59 -7.65 -22.42
C SER A 137 -1.96 -8.79 -21.47
N VAL A 138 -3.06 -8.67 -20.73
CA VAL A 138 -3.47 -9.67 -19.72
C VAL A 138 -4.23 -10.81 -20.39
N THR A 139 -3.76 -12.03 -20.14
CA THR A 139 -4.38 -13.27 -20.63
C THR A 139 -4.94 -14.06 -19.46
N PHE A 140 -6.13 -14.62 -19.63
CA PHE A 140 -6.80 -15.43 -18.62
C PHE A 140 -6.87 -16.89 -19.07
N LYS A 141 -6.66 -17.80 -18.13
CA LYS A 141 -6.98 -19.22 -18.30
C LYS A 141 -8.47 -19.46 -17.99
N THR A 142 -8.96 -20.62 -18.42
CA THR A 142 -10.32 -21.07 -18.13
C THR A 142 -10.60 -21.07 -16.62
N ALA A 143 -11.79 -20.59 -16.22
CA ALA A 143 -12.22 -20.59 -14.84
C ALA A 143 -12.40 -22.01 -14.30
N ILE A 144 -11.89 -22.27 -13.09
CA ILE A 144 -12.06 -23.56 -12.41
C ILE A 144 -12.72 -23.38 -11.05
N ARG A 145 -13.56 -24.34 -10.67
CA ARG A 145 -14.11 -24.40 -9.30
C ARG A 145 -13.00 -24.81 -8.33
N LYS A 146 -12.88 -24.11 -7.21
CA LYS A 146 -12.03 -24.49 -6.08
C LYS A 146 -12.81 -24.38 -4.78
N ASP A 147 -12.38 -25.12 -3.76
CA ASP A 147 -12.80 -24.91 -2.38
C ASP A 147 -11.73 -24.10 -1.64
N LEU A 148 -12.15 -23.00 -1.01
CA LEU A 148 -11.31 -22.15 -0.19
C LEU A 148 -11.82 -22.19 1.25
N GLY A 149 -11.30 -23.13 2.04
CA GLY A 149 -11.67 -23.28 3.45
C GLY A 149 -13.14 -23.61 3.66
N GLY A 150 -13.70 -24.49 2.82
CA GLY A 150 -15.12 -24.88 2.85
C GLY A 150 -16.06 -23.94 2.09
N ARG A 151 -15.52 -22.94 1.37
CA ARG A 151 -16.30 -22.03 0.52
C ARG A 151 -16.00 -22.30 -0.96
N PRO A 152 -17.00 -22.69 -1.77
CA PRO A 152 -16.79 -22.86 -3.20
C PRO A 152 -16.56 -21.49 -3.85
N VAL A 153 -15.55 -21.39 -4.71
CA VAL A 153 -15.20 -20.18 -5.46
C VAL A 153 -14.89 -20.53 -6.92
N TRP A 154 -15.06 -19.55 -7.81
CA TRP A 154 -14.40 -19.56 -9.11
C TRP A 154 -12.97 -19.05 -8.95
N ASN A 155 -11.99 -19.78 -9.48
CA ASN A 155 -10.59 -19.35 -9.53
C ASN A 155 -10.17 -19.17 -10.99
N LEU A 156 -9.67 -17.99 -11.32
CA LEU A 156 -9.22 -17.62 -12.66
C LEU A 156 -7.74 -17.26 -12.58
N ASP A 157 -6.90 -18.04 -13.25
CA ASP A 157 -5.48 -17.72 -13.35
C ASP A 157 -5.25 -16.76 -14.51
N PHE A 158 -4.34 -15.81 -14.33
CA PHE A 158 -3.97 -14.84 -15.35
C PHE A 158 -2.46 -14.64 -15.43
N SER A 159 -2.02 -14.09 -16.56
CA SER A 159 -0.64 -13.67 -16.77
C SER A 159 -0.54 -12.51 -17.74
N SER A 160 0.43 -11.63 -17.51
CA SER A 160 0.84 -10.58 -18.43
C SER A 160 2.32 -10.74 -18.74
N PRO A 161 2.74 -10.68 -20.02
CA PRO A 161 4.14 -10.57 -20.36
C PRO A 161 4.69 -9.21 -19.91
N ARG A 162 6.02 -9.08 -19.91
CA ARG A 162 6.72 -7.81 -19.63
C ARG A 162 6.37 -6.74 -20.66
N GLU A 163 6.28 -7.14 -21.93
CA GLU A 163 5.93 -6.24 -23.02
C GLU A 163 4.47 -5.80 -22.91
N GLY A 164 4.24 -4.49 -22.81
CA GLY A 164 2.90 -3.94 -22.56
C GLY A 164 2.41 -4.12 -21.12
N SER A 165 3.29 -4.49 -20.18
CA SER A 165 2.94 -4.48 -18.75
C SER A 165 2.89 -3.06 -18.22
N GLU A 166 1.79 -2.70 -17.56
CA GLU A 166 1.67 -1.45 -16.80
C GLU A 166 2.21 -1.56 -15.37
N TRP A 167 2.64 -2.76 -14.94
CA TRP A 167 3.22 -2.95 -13.62
C TRP A 167 4.72 -2.68 -13.65
N VAL A 168 5.09 -1.50 -13.15
CA VAL A 168 6.47 -1.06 -12.97
C VAL A 168 6.87 -1.20 -11.51
N LEU A 169 7.92 -1.97 -11.24
CA LEU A 169 8.55 -2.01 -9.93
C LEU A 169 9.48 -0.80 -9.78
N THR A 170 9.47 -0.17 -8.60
CA THR A 170 10.45 0.86 -8.25
C THR A 170 11.32 0.37 -7.10
N LEU A 171 12.63 0.55 -7.25
CA LEU A 171 13.58 0.45 -6.15
C LEU A 171 14.52 1.64 -6.24
N GLU A 172 14.51 2.47 -5.19
CA GLU A 172 15.21 3.76 -5.16
C GLU A 172 14.74 4.65 -6.34
N GLN A 173 15.63 4.96 -7.29
CA GLN A 173 15.34 5.75 -8.49
C GLN A 173 15.28 4.90 -9.76
N ARG A 174 15.29 3.57 -9.63
CA ARG A 174 15.24 2.64 -10.76
C ARG A 174 13.84 2.10 -10.94
N GLU A 175 13.41 2.02 -12.19
CA GLU A 175 12.12 1.50 -12.59
C GLU A 175 12.31 0.28 -13.50
N GLU A 176 11.51 -0.74 -13.29
CA GLU A 176 11.59 -2.01 -14.01
C GLU A 176 10.17 -2.51 -14.32
N PRO A 177 9.71 -2.43 -15.58
CA PRO A 177 8.50 -3.11 -16.02
C PRO A 177 8.69 -4.62 -15.88
N VAL A 178 7.71 -5.31 -15.28
CA VAL A 178 7.80 -6.75 -15.03
C VAL A 178 6.65 -7.52 -15.67
N ALA A 179 6.95 -8.74 -16.11
CA ALA A 179 5.91 -9.73 -16.32
C ALA A 179 5.29 -10.09 -14.97
N TYR A 180 4.06 -10.57 -14.97
CA TYR A 180 3.42 -11.02 -13.75
C TYR A 180 2.38 -12.10 -14.02
N SER A 181 2.11 -12.90 -13.00
CA SER A 181 1.08 -13.91 -13.02
C SER A 181 0.40 -14.00 -11.66
N GLY A 182 -0.80 -14.56 -11.68
CA GLY A 182 -1.63 -14.60 -10.48
C GLY A 182 -2.92 -15.35 -10.68
N SER A 183 -3.74 -15.27 -9.64
CA SER A 183 -5.09 -15.81 -9.65
C SER A 183 -6.03 -14.80 -8.99
N LEU A 184 -7.25 -14.74 -9.49
CA LEU A 184 -8.36 -14.06 -8.82
C LEU A 184 -9.44 -15.07 -8.43
N GLN A 185 -10.15 -14.75 -7.36
CA GLN A 185 -11.26 -15.54 -6.86
C GLN A 185 -12.54 -14.75 -7.00
N ALA A 186 -13.61 -15.41 -7.45
CA ALA A 186 -14.93 -14.82 -7.58
C ALA A 186 -15.99 -15.70 -6.90
N ASP A 187 -17.02 -15.02 -6.40
CA ASP A 187 -18.17 -15.63 -5.77
C ASP A 187 -18.92 -16.54 -6.76
N PRO A 188 -19.32 -17.75 -6.34
CA PRO A 188 -19.88 -18.76 -7.24
C PRO A 188 -21.20 -18.37 -7.90
N ASP A 189 -21.98 -17.48 -7.24
CA ASP A 189 -23.35 -17.14 -7.61
C ASP A 189 -23.43 -15.73 -8.19
N SER A 190 -22.87 -14.74 -7.50
CA SER A 190 -22.88 -13.33 -7.93
C SER A 190 -21.77 -13.00 -8.92
N LEU A 191 -20.76 -13.87 -9.06
CA LEU A 191 -19.57 -13.67 -9.90
C LEU A 191 -18.75 -12.43 -9.54
N ARG A 192 -18.97 -11.86 -8.35
CA ARG A 192 -18.24 -10.70 -7.83
C ARG A 192 -16.86 -11.11 -7.32
N LEU A 193 -15.88 -10.22 -7.46
CA LEU A 193 -14.51 -10.46 -7.00
C LEU A 193 -14.45 -10.62 -5.49
N ILE A 194 -13.71 -11.61 -5.02
CA ILE A 194 -13.41 -11.88 -3.62
C ILE A 194 -11.97 -11.47 -3.31
N SER A 195 -11.02 -11.88 -4.16
CA SER A 195 -9.61 -11.54 -3.96
C SER A 195 -8.83 -11.58 -5.27
N ILE A 196 -7.68 -10.93 -5.26
CA ILE A 196 -6.67 -10.98 -6.32
C ILE A 196 -5.33 -11.26 -5.65
N GLY A 197 -4.59 -12.25 -6.13
CA GLY A 197 -3.21 -12.52 -5.74
C GLY A 197 -2.31 -12.56 -6.96
N MET A 198 -1.18 -11.85 -6.93
CA MET A 198 -0.21 -11.85 -8.02
C MET A 198 1.23 -11.73 -7.53
N SER A 199 2.15 -12.21 -8.37
CA SER A 199 3.59 -12.06 -8.20
C SER A 199 4.20 -11.47 -9.45
N ALA A 200 5.20 -10.61 -9.25
CA ALA A 200 6.10 -10.26 -10.34
C ALA A 200 6.93 -11.49 -10.74
N ASP A 201 7.07 -11.69 -12.05
CA ASP A 201 7.80 -12.78 -12.66
C ASP A 201 9.08 -12.25 -13.31
N TYR A 202 10.10 -13.12 -13.38
CA TYR A 202 11.37 -12.85 -14.09
C TYR A 202 12.07 -11.54 -13.69
N ILE A 203 11.97 -11.13 -12.42
CA ILE A 203 12.62 -9.90 -11.92
C ILE A 203 14.14 -9.99 -12.16
N PRO A 204 14.74 -9.04 -12.90
CA PRO A 204 16.18 -9.02 -13.15
C PRO A 204 17.02 -9.06 -11.87
N ARG A 205 18.15 -9.76 -11.91
CA ARG A 205 18.97 -9.97 -10.70
C ARG A 205 19.55 -8.67 -10.18
N GLU A 206 20.01 -7.85 -11.08
CA GLU A 206 20.52 -6.51 -10.90
C GLU A 206 19.48 -5.53 -10.35
N PHE A 207 18.17 -5.79 -10.53
CA PHE A 207 17.14 -4.92 -9.98
C PHE A 207 17.13 -4.96 -8.45
N GLY A 208 17.42 -6.12 -7.85
CA GLY A 208 17.65 -6.25 -6.40
C GLY A 208 16.54 -6.95 -5.62
N TYR A 209 15.35 -7.07 -6.18
CA TYR A 209 14.31 -7.93 -5.59
C TYR A 209 14.48 -9.39 -5.98
N ARG A 210 14.08 -10.27 -5.05
CA ARG A 210 13.93 -11.72 -5.26
C ARG A 210 12.47 -12.11 -5.47
N ARG A 211 11.55 -11.45 -4.76
CA ARG A 211 10.10 -11.70 -4.87
C ARG A 211 9.34 -10.41 -4.57
N VAL A 212 8.30 -10.14 -5.34
CA VAL A 212 7.35 -9.06 -5.10
C VAL A 212 5.95 -9.60 -5.32
N THR A 213 5.10 -9.52 -4.31
CA THR A 213 3.72 -10.04 -4.36
C THR A 213 2.72 -8.97 -3.93
N ARG A 214 1.53 -9.02 -4.53
CA ARG A 214 0.35 -8.24 -4.13
C ARG A 214 -0.80 -9.18 -3.82
N HIS A 215 -1.55 -8.88 -2.76
CA HIS A 215 -2.80 -9.55 -2.44
C HIS A 215 -3.86 -8.53 -2.06
N LEU A 216 -5.00 -8.53 -2.76
CA LEU A 216 -6.13 -7.66 -2.48
C LEU A 216 -7.33 -8.51 -2.08
N GLU A 217 -8.05 -8.06 -1.06
CA GLU A 217 -9.33 -8.63 -0.62
C GLU A 217 -10.44 -7.62 -0.87
N PHE A 218 -11.57 -8.08 -1.40
CA PHE A 218 -12.68 -7.23 -1.80
C PHE A 218 -13.90 -7.46 -0.91
N GLN A 219 -14.66 -6.39 -0.67
CA GLN A 219 -15.93 -6.44 0.04
C GLN A 219 -16.97 -5.54 -0.64
N PRO A 220 -18.27 -5.86 -0.50
CA PRO A 220 -19.32 -4.95 -0.92
C PRO A 220 -19.32 -3.71 -0.02
N VAL A 221 -19.30 -2.54 -0.64
CA VAL A 221 -19.35 -1.24 0.02
C VAL A 221 -20.48 -0.43 -0.60
N ARG A 222 -21.30 0.18 0.26
CA ARG A 222 -22.38 1.05 -0.18
C ARG A 222 -21.88 2.49 -0.24
N ILE A 223 -21.91 3.08 -1.44
CA ILE A 223 -21.52 4.48 -1.68
C ILE A 223 -22.70 5.17 -2.38
N GLY A 224 -23.34 6.10 -1.66
CA GLY A 224 -24.60 6.71 -2.11
C GLY A 224 -25.70 5.66 -2.31
N SER A 225 -26.26 5.61 -3.52
CA SER A 225 -27.25 4.61 -3.92
C SER A 225 -26.66 3.29 -4.43
N ASN A 226 -25.35 3.23 -4.67
CA ASN A 226 -24.70 2.11 -5.35
C ASN A 226 -24.03 1.17 -4.35
N GLU A 227 -24.13 -0.13 -4.61
CA GLU A 227 -23.31 -1.14 -3.93
C GLU A 227 -22.23 -1.60 -4.91
N VAL A 228 -20.96 -1.38 -4.56
CA VAL A 228 -19.79 -1.67 -5.39
C VAL A 228 -18.83 -2.57 -4.62
N MET A 229 -18.06 -3.39 -5.33
CA MET A 229 -16.97 -4.16 -4.76
C MET A 229 -15.71 -3.32 -4.73
N LEU A 230 -15.19 -3.07 -3.53
CA LEU A 230 -13.95 -2.32 -3.34
C LEU A 230 -12.93 -3.17 -2.57
N PRO A 231 -11.63 -2.93 -2.78
CA PRO A 231 -10.61 -3.46 -1.88
C PRO A 231 -10.88 -3.00 -0.45
N SER A 232 -11.01 -3.94 0.47
CA SER A 232 -11.05 -3.68 1.92
C SER A 232 -9.65 -3.77 2.53
N ARG A 233 -8.79 -4.61 1.97
CA ARG A 233 -7.40 -4.83 2.37
C ARG A 233 -6.51 -5.00 1.14
N ALA A 234 -5.30 -4.47 1.19
CA ALA A 234 -4.24 -4.77 0.24
C ALA A 234 -2.93 -5.07 0.97
N GLU A 235 -2.29 -6.20 0.66
CA GLU A 235 -0.96 -6.56 1.13
C GLU A 235 0.03 -6.44 -0.04
N PHE A 236 1.12 -5.71 0.20
CA PHE A 236 2.27 -5.65 -0.68
C PHE A 236 3.51 -6.14 0.05
N LEU A 237 4.12 -7.18 -0.48
CA LEU A 237 5.27 -7.83 0.14
C LEU A 237 6.44 -7.86 -0.84
N THR A 238 7.60 -7.42 -0.37
CA THR A 238 8.85 -7.47 -1.14
C THR A 238 9.89 -8.25 -0.34
N LEU A 239 10.62 -9.12 -1.02
CA LEU A 239 11.80 -9.82 -0.50
C LEU A 239 12.97 -9.40 -1.37
N ASP A 240 13.95 -8.75 -0.78
CA ASP A 240 15.16 -8.35 -1.47
C ASP A 240 16.17 -9.52 -1.59
N ARG A 241 17.31 -9.26 -2.24
CA ARG A 241 18.38 -10.26 -2.40
C ARG A 241 19.26 -10.41 -1.15
N ASN A 242 19.21 -9.49 -0.21
CA ASN A 242 19.91 -9.56 1.06
C ASN A 242 19.12 -10.38 2.11
N GLY A 243 17.86 -10.71 1.80
CA GLY A 243 16.95 -11.47 2.66
C GLY A 243 16.00 -10.59 3.47
N GLU A 244 16.08 -9.27 3.35
CA GLU A 244 15.13 -8.36 3.97
C GLU A 244 13.77 -8.49 3.29
N GLU A 245 12.73 -8.72 4.11
CA GLU A 245 11.37 -8.77 3.65
C GLU A 245 10.59 -7.62 4.28
N THR A 246 9.95 -6.80 3.45
CA THR A 246 9.06 -5.72 3.88
C THR A 246 7.63 -6.06 3.49
N ARG A 247 6.69 -5.62 4.32
CA ARG A 247 5.27 -5.81 4.15
C ARG A 247 4.53 -4.52 4.45
N ASN A 248 3.70 -4.12 3.51
CA ASN A 248 2.75 -3.03 3.67
C ASN A 248 1.34 -3.59 3.62
N GLU A 249 0.55 -3.33 4.66
CA GLU A 249 -0.85 -3.76 4.75
C GLU A 249 -1.73 -2.51 4.78
N ALA A 250 -2.37 -2.21 3.66
CA ALA A 250 -3.33 -1.13 3.54
C ALA A 250 -4.74 -1.63 3.89
N SER A 251 -5.49 -0.80 4.60
CA SER A 251 -6.91 -0.99 4.87
C SER A 251 -7.69 0.25 4.44
N PHE A 252 -8.86 0.04 3.85
CA PHE A 252 -9.72 1.10 3.32
C PHE A 252 -11.05 1.09 4.06
N THR A 253 -11.39 2.20 4.72
CA THR A 253 -12.58 2.29 5.57
C THR A 253 -13.28 3.64 5.41
N GLY A 254 -14.51 3.75 5.91
CA GLY A 254 -15.24 5.03 5.90
C GLY A 254 -15.55 5.58 4.51
N CYS A 255 -15.62 4.71 3.50
CA CYS A 255 -15.83 5.11 2.11
C CYS A 255 -17.14 5.88 1.92
N ARG A 256 -17.06 7.02 1.26
CA ARG A 256 -18.20 7.91 1.00
C ARG A 256 -18.08 8.59 -0.36
N GLU A 257 -19.22 9.00 -0.90
CA GLU A 257 -19.25 9.79 -2.14
C GLU A 257 -18.48 11.10 -1.95
N TYR A 258 -17.69 11.47 -2.96
CA TYR A 258 -16.91 12.68 -2.96
C TYR A 258 -17.63 13.78 -3.75
N THR A 259 -18.38 14.62 -3.04
CA THR A 259 -19.10 15.76 -3.63
C THR A 259 -18.15 16.96 -3.83
N ALA A 260 -18.23 17.58 -5.00
CA ALA A 260 -17.19 18.37 -5.66
C ALA A 260 -16.82 19.74 -5.05
N GLU A 261 -16.95 19.98 -3.74
CA GLU A 261 -16.38 21.21 -3.13
C GLU A 261 -14.83 21.20 -3.09
N SER A 262 -14.18 20.15 -3.61
CA SER A 262 -12.73 20.00 -3.60
C SER A 262 -12.18 19.21 -4.80
N VAL A 263 -12.79 19.34 -5.99
CA VAL A 263 -12.23 18.82 -7.25
C VAL A 263 -11.61 19.97 -8.03
N LEU A 264 -10.28 20.04 -8.08
CA LEU A 264 -9.61 20.74 -9.18
C LEU A 264 -9.51 19.76 -10.36
N ARG A 265 -10.19 20.11 -11.45
CA ARG A 265 -9.98 19.45 -12.75
C ARG A 265 -8.57 19.80 -13.20
N PHE A 266 -7.78 18.77 -13.50
CA PHE A 266 -6.49 18.95 -14.16
C PHE A 266 -6.75 19.17 -15.66
N GLU A 267 -7.12 20.40 -16.02
CA GLU A 267 -6.82 20.91 -17.35
C GLU A 267 -5.54 21.76 -17.23
N GLU A 268 -4.71 21.60 -18.25
CA GLU A 268 -3.39 22.17 -18.52
C GLU A 268 -3.07 23.48 -17.78
N ALA A 269 -2.05 23.44 -16.91
CA ALA A 269 -1.34 24.57 -16.28
C ALA A 269 -2.06 25.93 -16.29
N GLU A 270 -3.24 26.01 -15.67
CA GLU A 270 -3.82 27.29 -15.29
C GLU A 270 -3.15 27.79 -14.01
N PRO A 271 -2.92 29.12 -13.89
CA PRO A 271 -2.18 29.71 -12.79
C PRO A 271 -2.83 29.34 -11.46
N GLU A 272 -1.98 29.14 -10.44
CA GLU A 272 -2.40 28.78 -9.08
C GLU A 272 -3.74 29.43 -8.70
N PRO A 273 -4.74 28.65 -8.23
CA PRO A 273 -5.95 29.24 -7.70
C PRO A 273 -5.54 30.19 -6.57
N ALA A 274 -6.10 31.41 -6.60
CA ALA A 274 -5.74 32.48 -5.68
C ALA A 274 -5.69 31.94 -4.25
N LYS A 275 -4.52 32.11 -3.61
CA LYS A 275 -4.31 31.81 -2.19
C LYS A 275 -5.55 32.29 -1.40
N PRO A 276 -6.16 31.45 -0.55
CA PRO A 276 -7.19 31.95 0.37
C PRO A 276 -6.61 33.16 1.08
N ALA A 277 -7.38 34.26 1.11
CA ALA A 277 -6.92 35.59 1.49
C ALA A 277 -5.96 35.51 2.68
N VAL A 278 -4.67 35.64 2.37
CA VAL A 278 -3.62 35.75 3.37
C VAL A 278 -3.88 37.09 4.02
N ASN A 279 -4.48 37.08 5.21
CA ASN A 279 -4.34 38.21 6.10
C ASN A 279 -2.87 38.20 6.51
N GLU A 280 -2.03 38.82 5.69
CA GLU A 280 -0.65 39.12 6.02
C GLU A 280 -0.71 39.91 7.31
N ALA A 281 -0.33 39.28 8.42
CA ALA A 281 -0.17 39.98 9.67
C ALA A 281 0.79 41.15 9.39
N ALA A 282 0.29 42.37 9.50
CA ALA A 282 1.03 43.59 9.21
C ALA A 282 2.34 43.58 10.02
N GLY A 283 3.46 43.34 9.34
CA GLY A 283 4.79 43.22 9.94
C GLY A 283 5.63 42.06 9.42
N GLY A 284 5.03 41.03 8.82
CA GLY A 284 5.74 39.85 8.29
C GLY A 284 6.47 39.04 9.38
N LEU A 285 6.67 37.74 9.16
CA LEU A 285 7.53 36.95 10.05
C LEU A 285 8.99 37.42 9.95
N PRO A 286 9.76 37.41 11.05
CA PRO A 286 11.22 37.57 10.97
C PRO A 286 11.85 36.56 10.00
N GLU A 287 12.99 36.93 9.41
CA GLU A 287 13.78 36.01 8.55
C GLU A 287 14.14 34.72 9.29
N GLN A 288 14.48 34.84 10.58
CA GLN A 288 14.67 33.73 11.50
C GLN A 288 14.00 34.04 12.84
N PHE A 289 13.31 33.07 13.41
CA PHE A 289 12.77 33.19 14.78
C PHE A 289 12.77 31.86 15.51
N GLU A 290 12.62 31.96 16.83
CA GLU A 290 12.44 30.83 17.72
C GLU A 290 11.11 30.96 18.46
N ALA A 291 10.37 29.87 18.56
CA ALA A 291 9.05 29.84 19.17
C ALA A 291 9.00 28.75 20.26
N SER A 292 8.80 29.17 21.51
CA SER A 292 8.56 28.25 22.63
C SER A 292 7.11 27.79 22.61
N CYS A 293 6.89 26.49 22.56
CA CYS A 293 5.57 25.88 22.40
C CYS A 293 5.37 24.72 23.39
N GLU A 294 4.12 24.40 23.67
CA GLU A 294 3.71 23.23 24.43
C GLU A 294 2.78 22.36 23.58
N LEU A 295 3.04 21.06 23.54
CA LEU A 295 2.23 20.12 22.76
C LEU A 295 0.81 20.01 23.31
N GLU A 296 -0.21 20.15 22.47
CA GLU A 296 -1.61 19.95 22.87
C GLU A 296 -2.13 18.55 22.54
N THR A 297 -1.73 18.04 21.37
CA THR A 297 -2.02 16.69 20.90
C THR A 297 -0.97 15.72 21.43
N PRO A 298 -1.27 14.85 22.41
CA PRO A 298 -0.32 13.84 22.85
C PRO A 298 0.05 12.92 21.69
N VAL A 299 1.33 12.52 21.63
CA VAL A 299 1.85 11.60 20.60
C VAL A 299 2.38 10.35 21.28
N ASP A 300 1.90 9.20 20.84
CA ASP A 300 2.38 7.88 21.26
C ASP A 300 2.65 7.04 20.02
N SER A 301 3.91 6.70 19.81
CA SER A 301 4.38 6.04 18.58
C SER A 301 3.76 4.68 18.31
N ASP A 302 3.15 4.04 19.31
CA ASP A 302 2.52 2.72 19.15
C ASP A 302 1.14 2.83 18.48
N VAL A 303 0.52 4.01 18.50
CA VAL A 303 -0.82 4.25 17.92
C VAL A 303 -0.82 5.35 16.86
N ALA A 304 0.10 6.31 16.95
CA ALA A 304 0.23 7.41 16.03
C ALA A 304 0.68 6.94 14.64
N ALA A 305 0.24 7.67 13.62
CA ALA A 305 0.59 7.44 12.24
C ALA A 305 1.25 8.67 11.61
N ILE A 306 2.12 8.42 10.62
CA ILE A 306 2.55 9.45 9.68
C ILE A 306 1.30 10.02 9.01
N GLY A 307 1.21 11.34 8.99
CA GLY A 307 0.03 12.06 8.53
C GLY A 307 -0.91 12.51 9.63
N ASP A 308 -0.82 12.00 10.86
CA ASP A 308 -1.68 12.48 11.95
C ASP A 308 -1.43 13.95 12.27
N ALA A 309 -2.51 14.68 12.56
CA ALA A 309 -2.46 16.08 12.92
C ALA A 309 -1.86 16.27 14.32
N VAL A 310 -0.99 17.27 14.46
CA VAL A 310 -0.42 17.68 15.75
C VAL A 310 -0.61 19.18 15.93
N THR A 311 -0.98 19.59 17.14
CA THR A 311 -1.04 21.01 17.50
C THR A 311 -0.17 21.31 18.71
N LEU A 312 0.46 22.48 18.68
CA LEU A 312 1.21 23.01 19.81
C LEU A 312 0.70 24.42 20.11
N ARG A 313 0.66 24.80 21.38
CA ARG A 313 0.31 26.14 21.81
C ARG A 313 1.56 26.96 22.07
N LEU A 314 1.61 28.15 21.49
CA LEU A 314 2.70 29.09 21.68
C LEU A 314 2.68 29.66 23.11
N THR A 315 3.78 29.54 23.85
CA THR A 315 3.86 30.01 25.25
C THR A 315 4.38 31.45 25.39
N ARG A 316 4.99 31.98 24.32
CA ARG A 316 5.52 33.36 24.22
C ARG A 316 5.25 33.93 22.84
N SER A 317 4.85 35.19 22.75
CA SER A 317 4.64 35.87 21.46
C SER A 317 5.90 35.87 20.58
N ILE A 318 5.71 35.74 19.27
CA ILE A 318 6.74 36.01 18.26
C ILE A 318 6.65 37.49 17.88
N THR A 319 7.78 38.19 17.99
CA THR A 319 7.87 39.62 17.73
C THR A 319 8.74 39.88 16.50
N GLY A 320 8.26 40.73 15.59
CA GLY A 320 8.99 41.23 14.42
C GLY A 320 9.45 42.67 14.62
N LYS A 321 9.89 43.32 13.54
CA LYS A 321 10.42 44.69 13.58
C LYS A 321 9.39 45.72 14.06
N SER A 322 8.11 45.49 13.79
CA SER A 322 6.99 46.40 14.07
C SER A 322 6.15 46.01 15.29
N GLY A 323 6.52 44.97 16.05
CA GLY A 323 5.77 44.49 17.21
C GLY A 323 5.40 43.01 17.15
N VAL A 324 4.37 42.60 17.88
CA VAL A 324 3.93 41.20 17.96
C VAL A 324 3.34 40.77 16.61
N VAL A 325 3.92 39.73 16.01
CA VAL A 325 3.48 39.14 14.74
C VAL A 325 2.57 37.94 14.99
N VAL A 326 2.93 37.10 15.96
CA VAL A 326 2.11 35.97 16.42
C VAL A 326 1.96 36.06 17.95
N PRO A 327 0.74 36.19 18.48
CA PRO A 327 0.55 36.38 19.92
C PRO A 327 0.75 35.07 20.70
N LYS A 328 1.16 35.20 21.97
CA LYS A 328 1.09 34.10 22.95
C LYS A 328 -0.30 33.47 22.93
N GLY A 329 -0.35 32.15 22.97
CA GLY A 329 -1.59 31.38 22.95
C GLY A 329 -2.03 30.95 21.54
N ALA A 330 -1.43 31.51 20.49
CA ALA A 330 -1.64 31.03 19.12
C ALA A 330 -1.32 29.53 19.00
N VAL A 331 -2.06 28.83 18.14
CA VAL A 331 -1.91 27.39 17.91
C VAL A 331 -1.07 27.18 16.66
N LEU A 332 0.01 26.43 16.79
CA LEU A 332 0.85 25.95 15.70
C LEU A 332 0.30 24.61 15.20
N HIS A 333 -0.12 24.57 13.95
CA HIS A 333 -0.66 23.38 13.30
C HIS A 333 0.42 22.68 12.47
N GLY A 334 0.51 21.37 12.62
CA GLY A 334 1.41 20.52 11.84
C GLY A 334 0.92 19.08 11.76
N ARG A 335 1.80 18.20 11.29
CA ARG A 335 1.57 16.77 11.20
C ARG A 335 2.80 15.98 11.57
N ILE A 336 2.61 14.72 11.91
CA ILE A 336 3.70 13.74 11.97
C ILE A 336 4.16 13.48 10.54
N LYS A 337 5.41 13.84 10.21
CA LYS A 337 6.00 13.69 8.88
C LYS A 337 6.79 12.39 8.75
N LEU A 338 7.37 11.92 9.86
CA LEU A 338 8.13 10.67 9.91
C LEU A 338 7.91 9.99 11.25
N LEU A 339 7.75 8.67 11.22
CA LEU A 339 7.96 7.78 12.35
C LEU A 339 8.90 6.69 11.89
N SER A 340 10.00 6.47 12.60
CA SER A 340 11.00 5.48 12.19
C SER A 340 11.73 4.88 13.39
N VAL A 341 12.44 3.78 13.16
CA VAL A 341 13.39 3.21 14.13
C VAL A 341 14.81 3.42 13.61
N LEU A 342 15.59 4.25 14.29
CA LEU A 342 16.98 4.54 13.94
C LEU A 342 17.89 4.12 15.09
N GLY A 343 18.85 3.22 14.82
CA GLY A 343 19.77 2.72 15.85
C GLY A 343 19.06 2.02 17.03
N GLY A 344 17.86 1.46 16.82
CA GLY A 344 17.04 0.86 17.88
C GLY A 344 16.16 1.85 18.66
N HIS A 345 16.24 3.14 18.33
CA HIS A 345 15.46 4.20 18.95
C HIS A 345 14.28 4.61 18.07
N ARG A 346 13.12 4.86 18.68
CA ARG A 346 11.98 5.42 17.98
C ARG A 346 12.18 6.93 17.77
N CYS A 347 12.04 7.37 16.53
CA CYS A 347 12.20 8.75 16.11
C CYS A 347 10.90 9.28 15.49
N ALA A 348 10.63 10.57 15.69
CA ALA A 348 9.54 11.29 15.07
C ALA A 348 10.02 12.62 14.48
N GLU A 349 9.53 12.97 13.29
CA GLU A 349 9.69 14.30 12.70
C GLU A 349 8.30 14.93 12.52
N PHE A 350 8.19 16.25 12.72
CA PHE A 350 6.95 16.99 12.57
C PHE A 350 7.07 18.04 11.47
N GLY A 351 6.10 18.08 10.56
CA GLY A 351 5.98 19.11 9.54
C GLY A 351 4.97 20.17 9.97
N PHE A 352 5.42 21.37 10.30
CA PHE A 352 4.55 22.49 10.69
C PHE A 352 4.18 23.37 9.50
N ARG A 353 2.96 23.88 9.52
CA ARG A 353 2.36 24.54 8.37
C ARG A 353 1.93 25.97 8.63
N TYR A 354 1.24 26.23 9.73
CA TYR A 354 0.74 27.57 10.03
C TYR A 354 0.49 27.79 11.51
N PHE A 355 0.47 29.06 11.90
CA PHE A 355 -0.09 29.52 13.17
C PHE A 355 -1.53 29.97 12.97
N GLU A 356 -2.38 29.75 13.97
CA GLU A 356 -3.77 30.18 14.02
C GLU A 356 -4.10 30.88 15.34
N TRP A 357 -4.77 32.03 15.27
CA TRP A 357 -5.30 32.76 16.42
C TRP A 357 -6.41 33.71 15.99
N ASP A 358 -7.49 33.83 16.77
CA ASP A 358 -8.60 34.76 16.50
C ASP A 358 -9.12 34.71 15.05
N GLY A 359 -9.19 33.51 14.46
CA GLY A 359 -9.59 33.28 13.06
C GLY A 359 -8.57 33.74 12.00
N LYS A 360 -7.42 34.26 12.42
CA LYS A 360 -6.28 34.58 11.55
C LYS A 360 -5.39 33.36 11.38
N ARG A 361 -4.86 33.20 10.18
CA ARG A 361 -3.93 32.13 9.81
C ARG A 361 -2.66 32.73 9.20
N LEU A 362 -1.51 32.24 9.62
CA LEU A 362 -0.21 32.66 9.11
C LEU A 362 0.63 31.44 8.72
N GLU A 363 0.95 31.33 7.43
CA GLU A 363 1.70 30.20 6.85
C GLU A 363 3.21 30.24 7.16
N ILE A 364 3.75 29.06 7.44
CA ILE A 364 5.19 28.78 7.63
C ILE A 364 5.65 27.53 6.86
N SER A 365 4.76 26.88 6.11
CA SER A 365 5.06 25.66 5.33
C SER A 365 6.18 25.84 4.30
N GLY A 366 6.36 27.06 3.78
CA GLY A 366 7.46 27.42 2.87
C GLY A 366 8.82 27.65 3.55
N ARG A 367 8.90 27.55 4.87
CA ARG A 367 10.11 27.84 5.67
C ARG A 367 10.82 26.55 6.08
N GLU A 368 12.10 26.66 6.42
CA GLU A 368 12.83 25.59 7.10
C GLU A 368 12.44 25.60 8.57
N ASN A 369 11.74 24.56 9.00
CA ASN A 369 11.21 24.45 10.36
C ASN A 369 11.88 23.26 11.05
N ARG A 370 12.57 23.52 12.16
CA ARG A 370 13.23 22.50 12.98
C ARG A 370 12.64 22.48 14.38
N MET A 371 12.32 21.29 14.88
CA MET A 371 11.88 21.11 16.24
C MET A 371 13.02 20.71 17.16
N ILE A 372 13.09 21.36 18.33
CA ILE A 372 14.08 21.10 19.37
C ILE A 372 13.38 20.81 20.68
N VAL A 373 13.86 19.76 21.36
CA VAL A 373 13.40 19.40 22.69
C VAL A 373 14.09 20.31 23.70
N THR A 374 13.30 21.02 24.52
CA THR A 374 13.83 22.04 25.44
C THR A 374 14.35 21.44 26.76
N THR A 375 14.16 20.14 26.99
CA THR A 375 14.55 19.51 28.25
C THR A 375 16.06 19.34 28.36
N ARG A 376 16.68 20.09 29.29
CA ARG A 376 17.81 19.58 30.08
C ARG A 376 17.39 18.21 30.62
N ARG A 377 18.28 17.20 30.55
CA ARG A 377 18.13 15.88 31.18
C ARG A 377 17.20 15.95 32.37
N ILE A 378 16.03 15.32 32.30
CA ILE A 378 15.33 14.92 33.51
C ILE A 378 16.13 13.73 34.05
N SER A 379 17.31 14.00 34.60
CA SER A 379 17.85 13.09 35.60
C SER A 379 16.89 13.20 36.76
N GLY A 380 16.01 12.21 36.92
CA GLY A 380 15.31 12.04 38.18
C GLY A 380 16.37 12.08 39.27
N SER A 381 16.36 13.15 40.08
CA SER A 381 17.08 13.18 41.33
C SER A 381 16.58 11.95 42.10
N GLN A 382 17.45 10.95 42.25
CA GLN A 382 17.21 9.85 43.17
C GLN A 382 17.17 10.45 44.58
N ASN A 383 15.96 10.72 45.05
CA ASN A 383 15.66 10.66 46.47
C ASN A 383 14.50 9.68 46.64
N SER A 384 14.78 8.42 46.31
CA SER A 384 13.88 7.31 46.61
C SER A 384 14.19 6.78 48.00
N GLY A 385 13.35 7.13 48.97
CA GLY A 385 13.05 6.22 50.06
C GLY A 385 12.54 4.88 49.50
N PRO A 386 12.64 3.79 50.26
CA PRO A 386 12.34 2.45 49.75
C PRO A 386 10.83 2.33 49.50
N GLY A 387 10.39 2.33 48.25
CA GLY A 387 9.02 1.93 47.92
C GLY A 387 8.35 2.53 46.69
N ASN A 388 8.87 3.59 46.05
CA ASN A 388 8.17 4.22 44.92
C ASN A 388 8.98 4.15 43.61
N TRP A 389 8.74 3.13 42.80
CA TRP A 389 9.11 3.12 41.39
C TRP A 389 8.17 4.05 40.62
N SER A 390 8.62 5.26 40.31
CA SER A 390 7.99 6.06 39.25
C SER A 390 8.52 5.57 37.91
N PRO A 391 7.68 5.31 36.88
CA PRO A 391 8.18 4.96 35.57
C PRO A 391 9.01 6.13 35.04
N THR A 392 10.31 5.92 34.86
CA THR A 392 11.18 6.87 34.16
C THR A 392 10.61 7.05 32.76
N LEU A 393 10.04 8.22 32.49
CA LEU A 393 9.67 8.62 31.14
C LEU A 393 10.92 8.48 30.25
N PRO A 394 10.80 7.93 29.03
CA PRO A 394 11.94 7.80 28.14
C PRO A 394 12.59 9.16 27.93
N THR A 395 13.92 9.22 28.04
CA THR A 395 14.67 10.44 27.76
C THR A 395 14.51 10.74 26.27
N VAL A 396 14.02 11.93 25.95
CA VAL A 396 13.83 12.37 24.57
C VAL A 396 14.87 13.44 24.25
N GLU A 397 15.52 13.32 23.09
CA GLU A 397 16.51 14.28 22.61
C GLU A 397 16.18 14.70 21.17
N ALA A 398 16.48 15.94 20.82
CA ALA A 398 16.45 16.38 19.43
C ALA A 398 17.77 16.02 18.74
N THR A 399 17.69 15.48 17.52
CA THR A 399 18.87 15.26 16.67
C THR A 399 19.15 16.50 15.82
N PRO A 400 20.37 16.64 15.25
CA PRO A 400 20.70 17.73 14.32
C PRO A 400 19.75 17.83 13.12
N GLU A 401 19.10 16.72 12.75
CA GLU A 401 18.17 16.57 11.62
C GLU A 401 16.72 16.91 11.98
N SER A 402 16.47 17.61 13.09
CA SER A 402 15.11 17.97 13.56
C SER A 402 14.23 16.79 13.99
N MET A 403 14.81 15.61 14.21
CA MET A 403 14.06 14.46 14.73
C MET A 403 14.04 14.48 16.25
N ILE A 404 12.88 14.15 16.80
CA ILE A 404 12.71 13.85 18.21
C ILE A 404 12.95 12.36 18.40
N ARG A 405 13.98 11.99 19.17
CA ARG A 405 14.39 10.61 19.41
C ARG A 405 14.12 10.21 20.85
N ALA A 406 13.43 9.09 21.04
CA ALA A 406 13.25 8.48 22.37
C ALA A 406 14.43 7.57 22.74
N SER A 407 14.68 7.40 24.04
CA SER A 407 15.71 6.48 24.54
C SER A 407 15.39 5.00 24.29
N GLY A 408 14.16 4.65 23.93
CA GLY A 408 13.72 3.28 23.65
C GLY A 408 12.91 3.13 22.35
N ARG A 409 12.21 2.00 22.24
CA ARG A 409 11.41 1.61 21.06
C ARG A 409 10.03 2.26 20.97
N ARG A 410 9.62 2.98 22.01
CA ARG A 410 8.38 3.74 22.08
C ARG A 410 8.70 5.19 22.41
N LEU A 411 8.11 6.11 21.65
CA LEU A 411 8.18 7.55 21.85
C LEU A 411 6.82 8.02 22.37
N VAL A 412 6.83 8.68 23.53
CA VAL A 412 5.63 9.26 24.13
C VAL A 412 5.91 10.73 24.43
N LEU A 413 5.14 11.62 23.82
CA LEU A 413 5.12 13.05 24.10
C LEU A 413 3.75 13.38 24.69
N ALA A 414 3.71 13.65 25.99
CA ALA A 414 2.47 14.00 26.67
C ALA A 414 1.99 15.40 26.29
N ARG A 415 0.70 15.68 26.53
CA ARG A 415 0.20 17.06 26.51
C ARG A 415 1.00 17.91 27.49
N GLY A 416 1.33 19.14 27.09
CA GLY A 416 2.18 20.06 27.83
C GLY A 416 3.68 19.85 27.61
N PHE A 417 4.10 18.89 26.79
CA PHE A 417 5.51 18.66 26.52
C PHE A 417 6.13 19.90 25.85
N ALA A 418 7.17 20.45 26.48
CA ALA A 418 7.81 21.69 26.05
C ALA A 418 8.72 21.45 24.85
N LEU A 419 8.50 22.25 23.80
CA LEU A 419 9.18 22.17 22.52
C LEU A 419 9.57 23.57 22.04
N LYS A 420 10.62 23.64 21.23
CA LYS A 420 11.08 24.88 20.63
C LYS A 420 11.16 24.71 19.11
N LEU A 421 10.38 25.50 18.39
CA LEU A 421 10.46 25.59 16.94
C LEU A 421 11.52 26.64 16.57
N GLU A 422 12.50 26.25 15.77
CA GLU A 422 13.35 27.16 15.02
C GLU A 422 12.82 27.26 13.59
N SER A 423 12.61 28.46 13.08
CA SER A 423 12.09 28.67 11.72
C SER A 423 12.92 29.69 10.96
N LYS A 424 13.43 29.31 9.78
CA LYS A 424 14.24 30.16 8.90
C LYS A 424 13.60 30.23 7.50
N ALA A 425 13.68 31.40 6.86
CA ALA A 425 13.33 31.52 5.44
C ALA A 425 14.28 30.66 4.58
N LYS A 426 13.76 30.01 3.54
CA LYS A 426 14.59 29.29 2.56
C LYS A 426 15.40 30.30 1.75
N GLU A 427 16.71 30.09 1.68
CA GLU A 427 17.57 30.80 0.73
C GLU A 427 17.19 30.31 -0.69
N HIS A 428 16.96 31.26 -1.61
CA HIS A 428 16.59 30.95 -3.01
C HIS A 428 17.83 30.74 -3.87
#